data_AF-B0TRR9-F1
#
_entry.id   AF-B0TRR9-F1
#
_cell.length_a   1.000
_cell.length_b   1.000
_cell.length_c   1.000
_cell.angle_alpha   90.00
_cell.angle_beta   90.00
_cell.angle_gamma   90.00
#
_symmetry.space_group_name_H-M   'P 1'
#
loop_
_entity.id
_entity.type
_entity.pdbx_description
1 polymer ?
#
loop_
_entity_poly.entity_id
_entity_poly.type
_entity_poly.pdbx_seq_one_letter_code
_entity_poly.pdbx_strand_id
1 'polypeptide(L)'
;MTDLEQQVFTQVRAIICNEEQVIGRRGILIPLKKAIIADGDIRNVIDIVSSDPALSAHLLWRSNSADHATPQSSKNRSLKDALVRLGQVNIYRYAFTFYLKERLDELNEPYKKLVHGYWALTEAIATDAVDQLYQIDSLQISPDEVQTLALFSVFGDIIALTAFAYLNSELEQEYPLSLLKSVIEDKQQTLTLEAFESLGLDDDLRDEFLIAHNLRQTHNANSPGLVLRRVLAKKGLLLKPI
;
A
#
# COMPACT_ATOMS: atom_id res chain seq x y z
N MET A 1 6.63 -4.20 26.86
CA MET A 1 5.24 -4.61 26.68
C MET A 1 4.69 -5.25 27.95
N THR A 2 3.47 -4.93 28.31
CA THR A 2 2.65 -5.60 29.34
C THR A 2 2.05 -6.91 28.79
N ASP A 3 1.53 -7.77 29.67
CA ASP A 3 0.86 -9.01 29.25
C ASP A 3 -0.34 -8.73 28.33
N LEU A 4 -1.08 -7.66 28.61
CA LEU A 4 -2.23 -7.24 27.80
C LEU A 4 -1.80 -6.75 26.41
N GLU A 5 -0.71 -5.98 26.33
CA GLU A 5 -0.13 -5.57 25.04
C GLU A 5 0.36 -6.78 24.23
N GLN A 6 0.96 -7.76 24.89
CA GLN A 6 1.41 -9.00 24.24
C GLN A 6 0.24 -9.83 23.71
N GLN A 7 -0.85 -9.90 24.47
CA GLN A 7 -2.08 -10.57 24.04
C GLN A 7 -2.66 -9.89 22.80
N VAL A 8 -2.85 -8.57 22.84
CA VAL A 8 -3.38 -7.82 21.69
C VAL A 8 -2.47 -7.93 20.48
N PHE A 9 -1.15 -7.79 20.66
CA PHE A 9 -0.19 -7.98 19.59
C PHE A 9 -0.33 -9.36 18.92
N THR A 10 -0.45 -10.42 19.70
CA THR A 10 -0.58 -11.80 19.19
C THR A 10 -1.88 -11.97 18.40
N GLN A 11 -3.00 -11.44 18.90
CA GLN A 11 -4.30 -11.53 18.23
C GLN A 11 -4.34 -10.70 16.94
N VAL A 12 -3.84 -9.46 16.98
CA VAL A 12 -3.72 -8.60 15.80
C VAL A 12 -2.89 -9.29 14.73
N ARG A 13 -1.73 -9.86 15.07
CA ARG A 13 -0.91 -10.62 14.12
C ARG A 13 -1.66 -11.79 13.51
N ALA A 14 -2.38 -12.56 14.30
CA ALA A 14 -3.16 -13.69 13.80
C ALA A 14 -4.24 -13.25 12.79
N ILE A 15 -4.86 -12.10 13.01
CA ILE A 15 -5.84 -11.51 12.08
C ILE A 15 -5.15 -10.98 10.82
N ILE A 16 -3.97 -10.36 10.93
CA ILE A 16 -3.17 -9.90 9.77
C ILE A 16 -2.83 -11.08 8.84
N CYS A 17 -2.56 -12.25 9.41
CA CYS A 17 -2.29 -13.48 8.65
C CYS A 17 -3.51 -14.02 7.89
N ASN A 18 -4.70 -13.43 8.06
CA ASN A 18 -5.91 -13.79 7.36
C ASN A 18 -6.36 -12.65 6.43
N GLU A 19 -5.97 -12.75 5.15
CA GLU A 19 -6.28 -11.75 4.11
C GLU A 19 -7.77 -11.38 4.05
N GLU A 20 -8.67 -12.35 4.23
CA GLU A 20 -10.12 -12.11 4.19
C GLU A 20 -10.61 -11.22 5.34
N GLN A 21 -10.00 -11.33 6.53
CA GLN A 21 -10.38 -10.50 7.68
C GLN A 21 -9.90 -9.05 7.51
N VAL A 22 -8.78 -8.85 6.82
CA VAL A 22 -8.15 -7.54 6.65
C VAL A 22 -8.66 -6.80 5.41
N ILE A 23 -8.73 -7.47 4.26
CA ILE A 23 -9.06 -6.86 2.95
C ILE A 23 -10.50 -7.19 2.52
N GLY A 24 -11.11 -8.21 3.14
CA GLY A 24 -12.41 -8.73 2.72
C GLY A 24 -12.30 -9.68 1.52
N ARG A 25 -13.44 -10.26 1.12
CA ARG A 25 -13.53 -11.06 -0.11
C ARG A 25 -13.58 -10.16 -1.34
N ARG A 26 -12.41 -9.83 -1.90
CA ARG A 26 -12.34 -9.05 -3.14
C ARG A 26 -12.15 -10.00 -4.31
N GLY A 27 -13.27 -10.39 -4.91
CA GLY A 27 -13.35 -11.40 -5.97
C GLY A 27 -12.46 -11.14 -7.19
N ILE A 28 -11.97 -9.90 -7.36
CA ILE A 28 -11.12 -9.48 -8.48
C ILE A 28 -9.62 -9.57 -8.15
N LEU A 29 -9.20 -9.39 -6.89
CA LEU A 29 -7.78 -9.41 -6.54
C LEU A 29 -7.12 -10.76 -6.79
N ILE A 30 -7.80 -11.86 -6.43
CA ILE A 30 -7.31 -13.22 -6.63
C ILE A 30 -7.13 -13.55 -8.13
N PRO A 31 -8.14 -13.40 -9.01
CA PRO A 31 -7.96 -13.67 -10.43
C PRO A 31 -6.97 -12.70 -11.07
N LEU A 32 -6.93 -11.43 -10.65
CA LEU A 32 -5.94 -10.45 -11.13
C LEU A 32 -4.52 -10.89 -10.80
N LYS A 33 -4.26 -11.28 -9.55
CA LYS A 33 -2.97 -11.82 -9.10
C LYS A 33 -2.55 -13.04 -9.92
N LYS A 34 -3.47 -13.98 -10.13
CA LYS A 34 -3.22 -15.17 -10.96
C LYS A 34 -2.90 -14.82 -12.41
N ALA A 35 -3.61 -13.86 -13.00
CA ALA A 35 -3.38 -13.42 -14.37
C ALA A 35 -2.01 -12.77 -14.54
N ILE A 36 -1.54 -12.02 -13.54
CA ILE A 36 -0.23 -11.36 -13.54
C ILE A 36 0.90 -12.37 -13.35
N ILE A 37 0.79 -13.29 -12.38
CA ILE A 37 1.81 -14.32 -12.12
C ILE A 37 2.01 -15.26 -13.32
N ALA A 38 0.95 -15.52 -14.08
CA ALA A 38 1.02 -16.39 -15.25
C ALA A 38 1.74 -15.74 -16.46
N ASP A 39 2.38 -14.56 -16.28
CA ASP A 39 2.86 -13.69 -17.35
C ASP A 39 1.80 -13.52 -18.44
N GLY A 40 0.54 -13.40 -18.00
CA GLY A 40 -0.62 -13.52 -18.85
C GLY A 40 -0.70 -12.42 -19.90
N ASP A 41 -1.39 -12.72 -21.01
CA ASP A 41 -1.80 -11.72 -22.00
C ASP A 41 -2.45 -10.53 -21.27
N ILE A 42 -1.94 -9.32 -21.50
CA ILE A 42 -2.49 -8.07 -20.96
C ILE A 42 -4.00 -7.94 -21.24
N ARG A 43 -4.53 -8.60 -22.29
CA ARG A 43 -5.97 -8.70 -22.55
C ARG A 43 -6.74 -9.32 -21.39
N ASN A 44 -6.24 -10.40 -20.79
CA ASN A 44 -6.90 -11.03 -19.64
C ASN A 44 -6.91 -10.09 -18.42
N VAL A 45 -5.81 -9.37 -18.19
CA VAL A 45 -5.75 -8.34 -17.13
C VAL A 45 -6.75 -7.21 -17.41
N ILE A 46 -6.85 -6.75 -18.66
CA ILE A 46 -7.84 -5.75 -19.08
C ILE A 46 -9.26 -6.26 -18.84
N ASP A 47 -9.57 -7.51 -19.21
CA ASP A 47 -10.90 -8.10 -19.03
C ASP A 47 -11.29 -8.21 -17.55
N ILE A 48 -10.35 -8.65 -16.69
CA ILE A 48 -10.55 -8.73 -15.25
C ILE A 48 -10.79 -7.33 -14.66
N VAL A 49 -9.95 -6.34 -14.99
CA VAL A 49 -10.10 -4.96 -14.49
C VAL A 49 -11.41 -4.34 -15.01
N SER A 50 -11.77 -4.57 -16.27
CA SER A 50 -12.99 -4.04 -16.89
C SER A 50 -14.28 -4.60 -16.28
N SER A 51 -14.20 -5.73 -15.57
CA SER A 51 -15.34 -6.28 -14.83
C SER A 51 -15.75 -5.43 -13.61
N ASP A 52 -14.87 -4.54 -13.14
CA ASP A 52 -15.15 -3.55 -12.10
C ASP A 52 -14.92 -2.12 -12.63
N PRO A 53 -16.01 -1.39 -12.92
CA PRO A 53 -15.93 -0.02 -13.42
C PRO A 53 -15.25 0.96 -12.45
N ALA A 54 -15.36 0.75 -11.14
CA ALA A 54 -14.77 1.64 -10.15
C ALA A 54 -13.24 1.46 -10.11
N LEU A 55 -12.78 0.21 -10.13
CA LEU A 55 -11.36 -0.10 -10.27
C LEU A 55 -10.80 0.42 -11.61
N SER A 56 -11.54 0.21 -12.71
CA SER A 56 -11.14 0.70 -14.03
C SER A 56 -10.96 2.22 -14.06
N ALA A 57 -11.92 2.96 -13.50
CA ALA A 57 -11.83 4.41 -13.38
C ALA A 57 -10.65 4.83 -12.48
N HIS A 58 -10.42 4.11 -11.37
CA HIS A 58 -9.30 4.36 -10.48
C HIS A 58 -7.95 4.20 -11.18
N LEU A 59 -7.75 3.09 -11.91
CA LEU A 59 -6.50 2.81 -12.63
C LEU A 59 -6.27 3.82 -13.77
N LEU A 60 -7.34 4.20 -14.49
CA LEU A 60 -7.25 5.26 -15.49
C LEU A 60 -6.83 6.60 -14.87
N TRP A 61 -7.42 6.96 -13.73
CA TRP A 61 -7.06 8.18 -13.00
C TRP A 61 -5.61 8.14 -12.50
N ARG A 62 -5.20 7.07 -11.81
CA ARG A 62 -3.81 6.85 -11.36
C ARG A 62 -2.82 6.95 -12.52
N SER A 63 -3.17 6.34 -13.64
CA SER A 63 -2.30 6.37 -14.81
C SER A 63 -2.01 7.78 -15.33
N ASN A 64 -2.91 8.73 -15.08
CA ASN A 64 -2.76 10.12 -15.50
C ASN A 64 -2.20 11.03 -14.40
N SER A 65 -2.20 10.61 -13.13
CA SER A 65 -1.76 11.44 -12.01
C SER A 65 -0.28 11.24 -11.66
N ALA A 66 0.28 10.05 -11.89
CA ALA A 66 1.72 9.80 -11.72
C ALA A 66 2.57 10.54 -12.77
N ASP A 67 2.01 10.73 -13.97
CA ASP A 67 2.70 11.27 -15.13
C ASP A 67 2.56 12.80 -15.18
N HIS A 68 3.54 13.51 -14.63
CA HIS A 68 3.71 14.95 -14.81
C HIS A 68 4.56 15.28 -16.05
N ALA A 69 5.04 14.26 -16.78
CA ALA A 69 5.90 14.47 -17.93
C ALA A 69 5.08 14.96 -19.14
N THR A 70 5.07 16.30 -19.27
CA THR A 70 4.60 17.14 -20.39
C THR A 70 3.10 17.45 -20.47
N PRO A 71 2.70 18.73 -20.64
CA PRO A 71 1.32 19.15 -20.93
C PRO A 71 0.75 18.60 -22.27
N GLN A 72 1.53 17.83 -23.03
CA GLN A 72 1.22 17.35 -24.37
C GLN A 72 1.36 15.82 -24.58
N SER A 73 1.92 15.07 -23.62
CA SER A 73 1.83 13.60 -23.66
C SER A 73 0.37 13.20 -23.46
N SER A 74 -0.16 12.39 -24.37
CA SER A 74 -1.58 12.07 -24.48
C SER A 74 -2.10 11.50 -23.16
N LYS A 75 -2.93 12.25 -22.42
CA LYS A 75 -3.78 11.69 -21.36
C LYS A 75 -4.32 10.36 -21.85
N ASN A 76 -4.10 9.28 -21.10
CA ASN A 76 -4.55 7.95 -21.51
C ASN A 76 -6.06 8.05 -21.74
N ARG A 77 -6.48 7.92 -23.01
CA ARG A 77 -7.90 8.06 -23.39
C ARG A 77 -8.65 6.75 -23.25
N SER A 78 -7.93 5.63 -23.18
CA SER A 78 -8.49 4.30 -23.03
C SER A 78 -7.89 3.58 -21.82
N LEU A 79 -8.70 2.72 -21.20
CA LEU A 79 -8.26 1.83 -20.13
C LEU A 79 -7.11 0.92 -20.60
N LYS A 80 -7.17 0.44 -21.85
CA LYS A 80 -6.12 -0.39 -22.43
C LYS A 80 -4.77 0.31 -22.42
N ASP A 81 -4.70 1.55 -22.89
CA ASP A 81 -3.45 2.31 -22.94
C ASP A 81 -2.91 2.59 -21.53
N ALA A 82 -3.80 2.93 -20.60
CA ALA A 82 -3.47 3.10 -19.19
C ALA A 82 -2.86 1.83 -18.59
N LEU A 83 -3.48 0.66 -18.78
CA LEU A 83 -3.01 -0.61 -18.23
C LEU A 83 -1.68 -1.04 -18.86
N VAL A 84 -1.52 -0.89 -20.19
CA VAL A 84 -0.24 -1.18 -20.86
C VAL A 84 0.88 -0.30 -20.31
N ARG A 85 0.62 1.00 -20.11
CA ARG A 85 1.60 1.96 -19.57
C ARG A 85 1.97 1.67 -18.12
N LEU A 86 0.98 1.35 -17.29
CA LEU A 86 1.18 1.01 -15.88
C LEU A 86 2.06 -0.23 -15.73
N GLY A 87 1.87 -1.22 -16.61
CA GLY A 87 2.50 -2.53 -16.45
C GLY A 87 1.84 -3.35 -15.35
N GLN A 88 2.02 -4.67 -15.44
CA GLN A 88 1.28 -5.63 -14.59
C GLN A 88 1.49 -5.41 -13.09
N VAL A 89 2.73 -5.15 -12.66
CA VAL A 89 3.06 -4.95 -11.24
C VAL A 89 2.31 -3.75 -10.65
N ASN A 90 2.34 -2.59 -11.33
CA ASN A 90 1.66 -1.39 -10.82
C ASN A 90 0.14 -1.52 -10.88
N ILE A 91 -0.42 -2.25 -11.86
CA ILE A 91 -1.85 -2.57 -11.89
C ILE A 91 -2.26 -3.29 -10.61
N TYR A 92 -1.53 -4.33 -10.21
CA TYR A 92 -1.85 -5.07 -8.99
C TYR A 92 -1.74 -4.21 -7.75
N ARG A 93 -0.65 -3.45 -7.60
CA ARG A 93 -0.42 -2.58 -6.44
C ARG A 93 -1.52 -1.52 -6.32
N TYR A 94 -1.90 -0.85 -7.42
CA TYR A 94 -3.01 0.09 -7.39
C TYR A 94 -4.35 -0.57 -7.10
N ALA A 95 -4.65 -1.73 -7.70
CA ALA A 95 -5.87 -2.46 -7.40
C ALA A 95 -5.94 -2.87 -5.92
N PHE A 96 -4.84 -3.35 -5.36
CA PHE A 96 -4.73 -3.71 -3.96
C PHE A 96 -5.01 -2.49 -3.06
N THR A 97 -4.34 -1.37 -3.32
CA THR A 97 -4.53 -0.13 -2.53
C THR A 97 -5.96 0.42 -2.68
N PHE A 98 -6.58 0.29 -3.85
CA PHE A 98 -7.98 0.66 -4.10
C PHE A 98 -8.93 -0.13 -3.19
N TYR A 99 -8.83 -1.46 -3.20
CA TYR A 99 -9.71 -2.30 -2.38
C TYR A 99 -9.41 -2.22 -0.89
N LEU A 100 -8.14 -2.02 -0.53
CA LEU A 100 -7.78 -1.72 0.86
C LEU A 100 -8.53 -0.46 1.31
N LYS A 101 -8.48 0.63 0.53
CA LYS A 101 -9.20 1.87 0.84
C LYS A 101 -10.70 1.66 0.99
N GLU A 102 -11.34 0.93 0.07
CA GLU A 102 -12.78 0.61 0.21
C GLU A 102 -13.08 -0.10 1.54
N ARG A 103 -12.21 -1.04 1.93
CA ARG A 103 -12.36 -1.74 3.21
C ARG A 103 -12.18 -0.81 4.41
N LEU A 104 -11.27 0.16 4.33
CA LEU A 104 -11.08 1.19 5.36
C LEU A 104 -12.33 2.08 5.49
N ASP A 105 -13.01 2.38 4.38
CA ASP A 105 -14.23 3.20 4.35
C ASP A 105 -15.43 2.51 5.02
N GLU A 106 -15.41 1.18 5.13
CA GLU A 106 -16.44 0.34 5.77
C GLU A 106 -16.27 0.20 7.29
N LEU A 107 -15.14 0.64 7.87
CA LEU A 107 -14.93 0.51 9.32
C LEU A 107 -15.92 1.37 10.12
N ASN A 108 -16.22 0.92 11.34
CA ASN A 108 -17.01 1.71 12.29
C ASN A 108 -16.15 2.82 12.92
N GLU A 109 -16.82 3.85 13.44
CA GLU A 109 -16.14 4.83 14.30
C GLU A 109 -15.66 4.17 15.60
N PRO A 110 -14.51 4.58 16.17
CA PRO A 110 -13.63 5.69 15.73
C PRO A 110 -12.58 5.30 14.67
N TYR A 111 -12.51 4.02 14.27
CA TYR A 111 -11.46 3.51 13.39
C TYR A 111 -11.50 4.15 12.02
N LYS A 112 -12.69 4.36 11.46
CA LYS A 112 -12.91 5.04 10.17
C LYS A 112 -12.20 6.38 10.07
N LYS A 113 -12.38 7.24 11.08
CA LYS A 113 -11.73 8.54 11.12
C LYS A 113 -10.20 8.43 11.18
N LEU A 114 -9.67 7.47 11.92
CA LEU A 114 -8.23 7.26 12.04
C LEU A 114 -7.62 6.77 10.73
N VAL A 115 -8.21 5.76 10.09
CA VAL A 115 -7.72 5.22 8.82
C VAL A 115 -7.82 6.26 7.70
N HIS A 116 -8.82 7.14 7.71
CA HIS A 116 -8.88 8.29 6.79
C HIS A 116 -7.69 9.25 6.97
N GLY A 117 -7.29 9.50 8.22
CA GLY A 117 -6.09 10.29 8.51
C GLY A 117 -4.81 9.64 7.98
N TYR A 118 -4.64 8.34 8.22
CA TYR A 118 -3.51 7.58 7.67
C TYR A 118 -3.53 7.54 6.14
N TRP A 119 -4.69 7.33 5.53
CA TRP A 119 -4.82 7.32 4.07
C TRP A 119 -4.47 8.67 3.45
N ALA A 120 -4.93 9.77 4.05
CA ALA A 120 -4.56 11.11 3.60
C ALA A 120 -3.04 11.35 3.71
N LEU A 121 -2.40 10.85 4.77
CA LEU A 121 -0.95 10.88 4.91
C LEU A 121 -0.26 10.06 3.81
N THR A 122 -0.75 8.85 3.53
CA THR A 122 -0.27 7.98 2.45
C THR A 122 -0.28 8.68 1.09
N GLU A 123 -1.42 9.29 0.72
CA GLU A 123 -1.56 10.01 -0.56
C GLU A 123 -0.65 11.25 -0.64
N ALA A 124 -0.48 11.96 0.48
CA ALA A 124 0.43 13.09 0.57
C ALA A 124 1.89 12.65 0.37
N ILE A 125 2.31 11.53 0.98
CA ILE A 125 3.64 10.97 0.77
C ILE A 125 3.83 10.55 -0.70
N ALA A 126 2.82 9.93 -1.30
CA ALA A 126 2.87 9.50 -2.69
C ALA A 126 3.03 10.67 -3.67
N THR A 127 2.27 11.75 -3.46
CA THR A 127 2.43 13.00 -4.22
C THR A 127 3.84 13.59 -4.03
N ASP A 128 4.27 13.77 -2.78
CA ASP A 128 5.57 14.35 -2.45
C ASP A 128 6.75 13.53 -3.02
N ALA A 129 6.61 12.20 -3.08
CA ALA A 129 7.64 11.30 -3.61
C ALA A 129 7.78 11.41 -5.12
N VAL A 130 6.66 11.53 -5.84
CA VAL A 130 6.66 11.78 -7.28
C VAL A 130 7.23 13.17 -7.58
N ASP A 131 6.83 14.20 -6.84
CA ASP A 131 7.42 15.54 -6.96
C ASP A 131 8.94 15.52 -6.69
N GLN A 132 9.37 14.76 -5.69
CA GLN A 132 10.79 14.59 -5.36
C GLN A 132 11.56 13.86 -6.47
N LEU A 133 10.94 12.91 -7.18
CA LEU A 133 11.53 12.26 -8.35
C LEU A 133 11.80 13.27 -9.46
N TYR A 134 10.82 14.13 -9.79
CA TYR A 134 10.97 15.14 -10.84
C TYR A 134 11.99 16.24 -10.54
N GLN A 135 12.39 16.41 -9.28
CA GLN A 135 13.47 17.33 -8.90
C GLN A 135 14.87 16.72 -9.09
N ILE A 136 14.98 15.43 -9.42
CA ILE A 136 16.26 14.72 -9.57
C ILE A 136 16.46 14.40 -11.05
N ASP A 137 17.06 15.34 -11.77
CA ASP A 137 17.40 15.24 -13.19
C ASP A 137 18.54 14.23 -13.43
N SER A 138 18.24 12.92 -13.36
CA SER A 138 19.14 11.84 -13.80
C SER A 138 18.57 10.43 -13.58
N LEU A 139 17.49 10.28 -12.81
CA LEU A 139 17.00 8.98 -12.41
C LEU A 139 16.13 8.36 -13.51
N GLN A 140 16.41 7.10 -13.83
CA GLN A 140 15.60 6.29 -14.73
C GLN A 140 14.62 5.45 -13.92
N ILE A 141 13.68 6.13 -13.26
CA ILE A 141 12.65 5.50 -12.42
C ILE A 141 11.29 5.90 -12.96
N SER A 142 10.36 4.95 -13.05
CA SER A 142 8.99 5.27 -13.42
C SER A 142 8.27 6.02 -12.28
N PRO A 143 7.55 7.12 -12.55
CA PRO A 143 6.73 7.77 -11.54
C PRO A 143 5.72 6.84 -10.87
N ASP A 144 5.18 5.85 -11.61
CA ASP A 144 4.24 4.86 -11.05
C ASP A 144 4.92 3.91 -10.06
N GLU A 145 6.19 3.57 -10.25
CA GLU A 145 6.92 2.73 -9.30
C GLU A 145 7.12 3.47 -7.97
N VAL A 146 7.45 4.76 -8.03
CA VAL A 146 7.57 5.61 -6.83
C VAL A 146 6.22 5.80 -6.16
N GLN A 147 5.18 6.12 -6.95
CA GLN A 147 3.85 6.38 -6.40
C GLN A 147 3.25 5.12 -5.78
N THR A 148 3.30 3.97 -6.46
CA THR A 148 2.77 2.71 -5.92
C THR A 148 3.54 2.29 -4.67
N LEU A 149 4.87 2.41 -4.63
CA LEU A 149 5.65 2.13 -3.42
C LEU A 149 5.21 3.04 -2.27
N ALA A 150 5.06 4.34 -2.53
CA ALA A 150 4.68 5.31 -1.52
C ALA A 150 3.28 5.08 -0.94
N LEU A 151 2.37 4.46 -1.69
CA LEU A 151 1.06 4.06 -1.17
C LEU A 151 1.12 2.99 -0.06
N PHE A 152 2.28 2.36 0.15
CA PHE A 152 2.51 1.41 1.24
C PHE A 152 3.32 2.02 2.40
N SER A 153 3.61 3.33 2.40
CA SER A 153 4.51 3.97 3.38
C SER A 153 4.10 3.81 4.85
N VAL A 154 2.79 3.76 5.13
CA VAL A 154 2.23 3.54 6.48
C VAL A 154 1.37 2.27 6.53
N PHE A 155 1.68 1.31 5.65
CA PHE A 155 0.88 0.11 5.43
C PHE A 155 0.70 -0.72 6.70
N GLY A 156 1.77 -0.96 7.46
CA GLY A 156 1.69 -1.75 8.69
C GLY A 156 0.74 -1.14 9.72
N ASP A 157 0.73 0.19 9.86
CA ASP A 157 -0.16 0.88 10.80
C ASP A 157 -1.62 0.76 10.39
N ILE A 158 -1.91 0.93 9.09
CA ILE A 158 -3.25 0.77 8.53
C ILE A 158 -3.75 -0.66 8.73
N ILE A 159 -2.92 -1.65 8.41
CA ILE A 159 -3.28 -3.06 8.50
C ILE A 159 -3.47 -3.50 9.95
N ALA A 160 -2.59 -3.07 10.86
CA ALA A 160 -2.73 -3.32 12.30
C ALA A 160 -4.00 -2.67 12.86
N LEU A 161 -4.34 -1.46 12.42
CA LEU A 161 -5.55 -0.76 12.84
C LEU A 161 -6.82 -1.46 12.31
N THR A 162 -6.82 -1.93 11.07
CA THR A 162 -7.94 -2.72 10.51
C THR A 162 -8.11 -4.04 11.25
N ALA A 163 -7.01 -4.76 11.51
CA ALA A 163 -7.04 -6.00 12.27
C ALA A 163 -7.53 -5.79 13.71
N PHE A 164 -7.13 -4.70 14.35
CA PHE A 164 -7.61 -4.35 15.68
C PHE A 164 -9.08 -3.91 15.70
N ALA A 165 -9.54 -3.21 14.67
CA ALA A 165 -10.96 -2.88 14.51
C ALA A 165 -11.82 -4.15 14.39
N TYR A 166 -11.35 -5.12 13.59
CA TYR A 166 -11.99 -6.44 13.48
C TYR A 166 -11.97 -7.18 14.82
N LEU A 167 -10.83 -7.19 15.52
CA LEU A 167 -10.73 -7.81 16.84
C LEU A 167 -11.79 -7.25 17.80
N ASN A 168 -11.88 -5.92 17.90
CA ASN A 168 -12.81 -5.27 18.80
C ASN A 168 -14.28 -5.48 18.41
N SER A 169 -14.60 -5.68 17.12
CA SER A 169 -15.97 -6.01 16.72
C SER A 169 -16.41 -7.41 17.14
N GLU A 170 -15.47 -8.32 17.37
CA GLU A 170 -15.76 -9.70 17.81
C GLU A 170 -15.77 -9.86 19.34
N LEU A 171 -15.39 -8.82 20.08
CA LEU A 171 -15.31 -8.85 21.54
C LEU A 171 -16.56 -8.27 22.19
N GLU A 172 -16.95 -8.85 23.34
CA GLU A 172 -18.02 -8.28 24.18
C GLU A 172 -17.59 -6.95 24.83
N GLN A 173 -16.29 -6.81 25.13
CA GLN A 173 -15.69 -5.60 25.68
C GLN A 173 -14.48 -5.19 24.85
N GLU A 174 -14.54 -4.00 24.26
CA GLU A 174 -13.49 -3.48 23.40
C GLU A 174 -12.22 -3.12 24.18
N TYR A 175 -11.07 -3.36 23.55
CA TYR A 175 -9.79 -2.83 24.00
C TYR A 175 -9.66 -1.33 23.66
N PRO A 176 -9.04 -0.52 24.53
CA PRO A 176 -8.83 0.88 24.25
C PRO A 176 -7.80 1.09 23.13
N LEU A 177 -8.03 2.07 22.26
CA LEU A 177 -7.11 2.44 21.17
C LEU A 177 -5.68 2.77 21.62
N SER A 178 -5.51 3.28 22.84
CA SER A 178 -4.18 3.57 23.41
C SER A 178 -3.32 2.31 23.52
N LEU A 179 -3.94 1.14 23.70
CA LEU A 179 -3.25 -0.14 23.75
C LEU A 179 -2.68 -0.52 22.39
N LEU A 180 -3.48 -0.40 21.32
CA LEU A 180 -2.99 -0.61 19.96
C LEU A 180 -1.87 0.36 19.62
N LYS A 181 -2.01 1.64 20.00
CA LYS A 181 -0.98 2.64 19.75
C LYS A 181 0.37 2.22 20.35
N SER A 182 0.38 1.75 21.61
CA SER A 182 1.58 1.24 22.27
C SER A 182 2.17 0.02 21.53
N VAL A 183 1.32 -0.91 21.10
CA VAL A 183 1.74 -2.09 20.33
C VAL A 183 2.37 -1.69 18.99
N ILE A 184 1.76 -0.75 18.26
CA ILE A 184 2.32 -0.25 16.99
C ILE A 184 3.66 0.44 17.25
N GLU A 185 3.77 1.33 18.24
CA GLU A 185 5.01 2.06 18.55
C GLU A 185 6.19 1.12 18.88
N ASP A 186 5.94 -0.04 19.48
CA ASP A 186 6.95 -1.04 19.83
C ASP A 186 7.22 -2.07 18.73
N LYS A 187 6.21 -2.40 17.91
CA LYS A 187 6.25 -3.55 16.96
C LYS A 187 5.98 -3.16 15.50
N GLN A 188 6.06 -1.87 15.16
CA GLN A 188 5.74 -1.34 13.83
C GLN A 188 6.40 -2.09 12.68
N GLN A 189 7.73 -2.27 12.74
CA GLN A 189 8.47 -2.95 11.68
C GLN A 189 8.01 -4.41 11.53
N THR A 190 7.85 -5.13 12.64
CA THR A 190 7.39 -6.53 12.63
C THR A 190 5.99 -6.65 12.02
N LEU A 191 5.03 -5.83 12.47
CA LEU A 191 3.66 -5.83 11.94
C LEU A 191 3.64 -5.51 10.44
N THR A 192 4.49 -4.57 10.00
CA THR A 192 4.59 -4.20 8.59
C THR A 192 5.11 -5.35 7.72
N LEU A 193 6.23 -5.97 8.12
CA LEU A 193 6.84 -7.03 7.32
C LEU A 193 5.96 -8.28 7.24
N GLU A 194 5.29 -8.62 8.34
CA GLU A 194 4.33 -9.73 8.34
C GLU A 194 3.07 -9.44 7.54
N ALA A 195 2.62 -8.18 7.49
CA ALA A 195 1.54 -7.78 6.61
C ALA A 195 1.94 -7.92 5.13
N PHE A 196 3.17 -7.53 4.76
CA PHE A 196 3.68 -7.73 3.39
C PHE A 196 3.68 -9.21 3.00
N GLU A 197 4.17 -10.07 3.88
CA GLU A 197 4.23 -11.52 3.65
C GLU A 197 2.84 -12.16 3.61
N SER A 198 2.00 -11.88 4.61
CA SER A 198 0.69 -12.51 4.76
C SER A 198 -0.28 -12.17 3.64
N LEU A 199 -0.22 -10.93 3.15
CA LEU A 199 -1.08 -10.43 2.07
C LEU A 199 -0.49 -10.73 0.69
N GLY A 200 0.65 -11.41 0.65
CA GLY A 200 1.31 -11.90 -0.55
C GLY A 200 1.61 -10.79 -1.55
N LEU A 201 2.03 -9.63 -1.07
CA LEU A 201 2.53 -8.54 -1.90
C LEU A 201 3.84 -8.98 -2.57
N ASP A 202 4.17 -8.37 -3.71
CA ASP A 202 5.34 -8.77 -4.48
C ASP A 202 6.66 -8.45 -3.74
N ASP A 203 7.67 -9.29 -3.96
CA ASP A 203 8.95 -9.19 -3.23
C ASP A 203 9.70 -7.88 -3.54
N ASP A 204 9.60 -7.39 -4.77
CA ASP A 204 10.22 -6.12 -5.18
C ASP A 204 9.66 -4.94 -4.39
N LEU A 205 8.34 -4.92 -4.15
CA LEU A 205 7.70 -3.90 -3.31
C LEU A 205 8.23 -3.93 -1.88
N ARG A 206 8.34 -5.12 -1.29
CA ARG A 206 8.88 -5.30 0.07
C ARG A 206 10.34 -4.86 0.15
N ASP A 207 11.14 -5.21 -0.86
CA ASP A 207 12.56 -4.87 -0.91
C ASP A 207 12.78 -3.36 -1.05
N GLU A 208 12.05 -2.70 -1.94
CA GLU A 208 12.09 -1.25 -2.11
C GLU A 208 11.53 -0.51 -0.88
N PHE A 209 10.54 -1.08 -0.19
CA PHE A 209 10.04 -0.56 1.09
C PHE A 209 11.14 -0.59 2.17
N LEU A 210 11.86 -1.71 2.30
CA LEU A 210 12.99 -1.82 3.23
C LEU A 210 14.10 -0.81 2.89
N ILE A 211 14.36 -0.56 1.61
CA ILE A 211 15.28 0.50 1.17
C ILE A 211 14.73 1.87 1.58
N ALA A 212 13.44 2.14 1.36
CA ALA A 212 12.81 3.42 1.72
C ALA A 212 12.95 3.75 3.21
N HIS A 213 12.84 2.75 4.09
CA HIS A 213 13.00 2.92 5.54
C HIS A 213 14.44 2.77 6.05
N ASN A 214 15.44 2.68 5.15
CA ASN A 214 16.85 2.51 5.50
C ASN A 214 17.15 1.24 6.32
N LEU A 215 16.32 0.21 6.14
CA LEU A 215 16.48 -1.12 6.73
C LEU A 215 17.29 -2.06 5.83
N ARG A 216 17.40 -1.72 4.54
CA ARG A 216 18.24 -2.41 3.55
C ARG A 216 19.07 -1.40 2.75
N GLN A 217 20.33 -1.76 2.50
CA GLN A 217 21.22 -0.99 1.63
C GLN A 217 21.05 -1.41 0.18
N THR A 218 21.28 -0.48 -0.75
CA THR A 218 21.27 -0.74 -2.18
C THR A 218 22.39 0.05 -2.87
N HIS A 219 22.93 -0.53 -3.94
CA HIS A 219 23.87 0.14 -4.85
C HIS A 219 23.18 0.63 -6.12
N ASN A 220 21.90 0.30 -6.32
CA ASN A 220 21.12 0.78 -7.45
C ASN A 220 20.72 2.25 -7.20
N ALA A 221 21.35 3.17 -7.94
CA ALA A 221 21.00 4.60 -7.87
C ALA A 221 19.56 4.87 -8.34
N ASN A 222 19.02 4.02 -9.21
CA ASN A 222 17.65 4.10 -9.74
C ASN A 222 16.65 3.28 -8.88
N SER A 223 16.83 3.25 -7.56
CA SER A 223 15.88 2.60 -6.64
C SER A 223 14.75 3.58 -6.27
N PRO A 224 13.47 3.24 -6.52
CA PRO A 224 12.33 4.02 -6.03
C PRO A 224 12.37 4.25 -4.52
N GLY A 225 12.85 3.26 -3.76
CA GLY A 225 13.03 3.35 -2.32
C GLY A 225 13.99 4.46 -1.90
N LEU A 226 15.05 4.74 -2.65
CA LEU A 226 15.94 5.86 -2.35
C LEU A 226 15.26 7.23 -2.50
N VAL A 227 14.32 7.36 -3.46
CA VAL A 227 13.51 8.57 -3.62
C VAL A 227 12.56 8.72 -2.44
N LEU A 228 11.80 7.66 -2.14
CA LEU A 228 10.83 7.66 -1.05
C LEU A 228 11.50 7.91 0.31
N ARG A 229 12.70 7.36 0.55
CA ARG A 229 13.49 7.59 1.77
C ARG A 229 13.66 9.07 2.08
N ARG A 230 13.91 9.92 1.07
CA ARG A 230 14.08 11.36 1.26
C ARG A 230 12.82 12.01 1.82
N VAL A 231 11.66 11.60 1.31
CA VAL A 231 10.35 12.10 1.77
C VAL A 231 10.04 11.59 3.17
N LEU A 232 10.23 10.30 3.44
CA LEU A 232 10.00 9.70 4.76
C LEU A 232 10.91 10.32 5.82
N ALA A 233 12.19 10.52 5.51
CA ALA A 233 13.15 11.17 6.41
C ALA A 233 12.72 12.60 6.74
N LYS A 234 12.32 13.39 5.73
CA LYS A 234 11.84 14.77 5.92
C LYS A 234 10.60 14.85 6.80
N LYS A 235 9.72 13.85 6.73
CA LYS A 235 8.49 13.76 7.53
C LYS A 235 8.69 13.06 8.89
N GLY A 236 9.88 12.52 9.18
CA GLY A 236 10.14 11.79 10.42
C GLY A 236 9.45 10.43 10.52
N LEU A 237 9.22 9.76 9.38
CA LEU A 237 8.45 8.51 9.27
C LEU A 237 9.32 7.27 8.97
N LEU A 238 10.63 7.37 9.18
CA LEU A 238 11.51 6.21 9.03
C LEU A 238 11.25 5.19 10.15
N LEU A 239 11.24 3.90 9.80
CA LEU A 239 11.11 2.84 10.79
C LEU A 239 12.41 2.75 11.59
N LYS A 240 12.30 2.36 12.86
CA LYS A 240 13.46 2.02 13.67
C LYS A 240 13.97 0.64 13.24
N PRO A 241 15.29 0.44 13.08
CA PRO A 241 15.86 -0.90 12.89
C PRO A 241 15.54 -1.82 14.07
N ILE A 242 15.44 -3.12 13.80
CA ILE A 242 15.38 -4.20 14.82
C ILE A 242 16.73 -4.32 15.53
#